data_AF-A0A951MPP1-F1
#
_entry.id   AF-A0A951MPP1-F1
#
_cell.length_a   1.000
_cell.length_b   1.000
_cell.length_c   1.000
_cell.angle_alpha   90.00
_cell.angle_beta   90.00
_cell.angle_gamma   90.00
#
_symmetry.space_group_name_H-M   'P 1'
#
loop_
_entity.id
_entity.type
_entity.pdbx_description
1 polymer ?
#
loop_
_entity_poly.entity_id
_entity_poly.type
_entity_poly.pdbx_seq_one_letter_code
_entity_poly.pdbx_strand_id
1 'polypeptide(L)'
;MNERLAQMKFREIVAIITADGWHLARTRGSHQIYKHPVKQCTVTVAGRPGEDVPPGTKDQYPEASRPEVAMEYAIVIEKSATGYGAYVPDLPGCVALAETEDEVRKLIREGIHIHLDEMRIDGQPIPRPTTHVEYVAVAETASAA
;
A
#
# COMPACT_ATOMS: atom_id res chain seq x y z
N MET A 1 -2.50 -4.24 -26.01
CA MET A 1 -2.34 -2.80 -25.70
C MET A 1 -3.73 -2.20 -25.71
N ASN A 2 -4.28 -1.88 -24.53
CA ASN A 2 -5.71 -1.59 -24.37
C ASN A 2 -6.13 -0.28 -25.05
N GLU A 3 -7.03 -0.36 -26.02
CA GLU A 3 -7.63 0.78 -26.76
C GLU A 3 -8.31 1.82 -25.85
N ARG A 4 -8.60 1.48 -24.59
CA ARG A 4 -9.10 2.40 -23.56
C ARG A 4 -8.15 3.54 -23.19
N LEU A 5 -6.86 3.43 -23.53
CA LEU A 5 -5.87 4.49 -23.28
C LEU A 5 -5.80 5.51 -24.43
N ALA A 6 -6.42 5.24 -25.59
CA ALA A 6 -6.23 6.05 -26.79
C ALA A 6 -6.88 7.45 -26.70
N GLN A 7 -7.94 7.63 -25.92
CA GLN A 7 -8.77 8.85 -25.91
C GLN A 7 -8.91 9.51 -24.52
N MET A 8 -7.88 9.39 -23.68
CA MET A 8 -7.94 9.93 -22.32
C MET A 8 -7.76 11.46 -22.31
N LYS A 9 -8.71 12.17 -21.68
CA LYS A 9 -8.68 13.62 -21.46
C LYS A 9 -7.99 13.97 -20.15
N PHE A 10 -7.49 15.20 -20.04
CA PHE A 10 -6.86 15.71 -18.80
C PHE A 10 -7.69 15.45 -17.53
N ARG A 11 -9.02 15.63 -17.61
CA ARG A 11 -9.94 15.42 -16.48
C ARG A 11 -9.96 13.97 -16.00
N GLU A 12 -9.78 13.02 -16.91
CA GLU A 12 -9.76 11.60 -16.56
C GLU A 12 -8.46 11.26 -15.82
N ILE A 13 -7.31 11.80 -16.23
CA ILE A 13 -6.04 11.57 -15.50
C ILE A 13 -6.14 12.12 -14.09
N VAL A 14 -6.67 13.35 -13.95
CA VAL A 14 -6.88 13.96 -12.63
C VAL A 14 -7.84 13.11 -11.78
N ALA A 15 -8.88 12.53 -12.38
CA ALA A 15 -9.79 11.64 -11.66
C ALA A 15 -9.09 10.35 -11.20
N ILE A 16 -8.26 9.72 -12.04
CA ILE A 16 -7.54 8.49 -11.66
C ILE A 16 -6.53 8.78 -10.54
N ILE A 17 -5.70 9.82 -10.65
CA ILE A 17 -4.74 10.13 -9.57
C ILE A 17 -5.44 10.53 -8.28
N THR A 18 -6.54 11.27 -8.36
CA THR A 18 -7.27 11.65 -7.14
C THR A 18 -7.90 10.43 -6.48
N ALA A 19 -8.43 9.48 -7.26
CA ALA A 19 -8.95 8.20 -6.77
C ALA A 19 -7.84 7.31 -6.17
N ASP A 20 -6.62 7.38 -6.71
CA ASP A 20 -5.42 6.72 -6.18
C ASP A 20 -4.79 7.49 -4.99
N GLY A 21 -5.50 8.46 -4.40
CA GLY A 21 -5.06 9.15 -3.17
C GLY A 21 -4.04 10.27 -3.37
N TRP A 22 -3.80 10.71 -4.60
CA TRP A 22 -2.96 11.88 -4.88
C TRP A 22 -3.75 13.16 -4.66
N HIS A 23 -3.12 14.16 -4.04
CA HIS A 23 -3.70 15.48 -3.82
C HIS A 23 -2.88 16.59 -4.47
N LEU A 24 -3.57 17.59 -5.01
CA LEU A 24 -2.94 18.76 -5.61
C LEU A 24 -2.12 19.50 -4.55
N ALA A 25 -0.80 19.49 -4.70
CA ALA A 25 0.13 20.16 -3.79
C ALA A 25 0.32 21.63 -4.14
N ARG A 26 0.45 21.94 -5.44
CA ARG A 26 0.67 23.30 -5.95
C ARG A 26 0.39 23.38 -7.45
N THR A 27 0.10 24.59 -7.93
CA THR A 27 -0.05 24.89 -9.35
C THR A 27 0.97 25.95 -9.76
N ARG A 28 1.65 25.75 -10.88
CA ARG A 28 2.54 26.73 -11.52
C ARG A 28 2.18 26.87 -12.99
N GLY A 29 1.53 27.97 -13.35
CA GLY A 29 1.01 28.18 -14.70
C GLY A 29 0.02 27.06 -15.08
N SER A 30 0.28 26.38 -16.20
CA SER A 30 -0.50 25.21 -16.66
C SER A 30 -0.12 23.87 -16.02
N HIS A 31 0.80 23.87 -15.06
CA HIS A 31 1.28 22.65 -14.41
C HIS A 31 0.65 22.47 -13.03
N GLN A 32 0.00 21.34 -12.82
CA GLN A 32 -0.52 20.88 -11.55
C GLN A 32 0.42 19.83 -10.96
N ILE A 33 0.93 20.08 -9.76
CA ILE A 33 1.84 19.17 -9.07
C ILE A 33 1.06 18.48 -7.97
N TYR A 34 0.93 17.17 -8.06
CA TYR A 34 0.26 16.29 -7.12
C TYR A 34 1.28 15.60 -6.23
N LYS A 35 0.94 15.39 -4.96
CA LYS A 35 1.71 14.58 -4.01
C LYS A 35 0.84 13.45 -3.52
N HIS A 36 1.44 12.34 -3.11
CA HIS A 36 0.73 11.25 -2.46
C HIS A 36 1.28 11.10 -1.02
N PRO A 37 0.45 10.86 0.00
CA PRO A 37 0.92 10.77 1.39
C PRO A 37 1.83 9.55 1.61
N VAL A 38 1.49 8.42 0.99
CA VAL A 38 2.27 7.15 1.06
C VAL A 38 3.41 7.09 0.04
N LYS A 39 3.11 7.22 -1.26
CA LYS A 39 4.09 7.29 -2.35
C LYS A 39 4.84 8.63 -2.22
N GLN A 40 6.05 8.60 -1.65
CA GLN A 40 6.89 9.79 -1.37
C GLN A 40 7.48 10.41 -2.64
N CYS A 41 6.65 10.66 -3.64
CA CYS A 41 6.98 11.26 -4.91
C CYS A 41 5.93 12.32 -5.28
N THR A 42 6.27 13.15 -6.26
CA THR A 42 5.35 14.14 -6.82
C THR A 42 5.13 13.86 -8.30
N VAL A 43 3.88 13.88 -8.74
CA VAL A 43 3.51 13.79 -10.16
C VAL A 43 3.16 15.17 -10.65
N THR A 44 3.74 15.58 -11.78
CA THR A 44 3.39 16.86 -12.42
C THR A 44 2.52 16.57 -13.65
N VAL A 45 1.28 17.04 -13.62
CA VAL A 45 0.35 16.96 -14.75
C VAL A 45 0.26 18.34 -15.39
N ALA A 46 0.72 18.46 -16.63
CA ALA A 46 0.57 19.68 -17.43
C ALA A 46 -0.70 19.57 -18.28
N GLY A 47 -1.54 20.60 -18.31
CA GLY A 47 -2.67 20.66 -19.24
C GLY A 47 -3.82 21.53 -18.75
N ARG A 48 -4.72 21.86 -19.68
CA ARG A 48 -5.97 22.56 -19.39
C ARG A 48 -7.16 21.59 -19.43
N PRO A 49 -8.26 21.90 -18.71
CA PRO A 49 -9.50 21.14 -18.83
C PRO A 49 -9.95 21.05 -20.30
N GLY A 50 -10.06 19.83 -20.85
CA GLY A 50 -10.52 19.57 -22.21
C GLY A 50 -9.42 19.21 -23.22
N GLU A 51 -8.14 19.40 -22.87
CA GLU A 51 -7.01 18.99 -23.72
C GLU A 51 -6.83 17.46 -23.73
N ASP A 52 -6.39 16.96 -24.89
CA ASP A 52 -6.02 15.58 -25.11
C ASP A 52 -4.65 15.27 -24.51
N VAL A 53 -4.52 14.09 -23.92
CA VAL A 53 -3.25 13.64 -23.35
C VAL A 53 -2.36 13.09 -24.48
N PRO A 54 -1.16 13.66 -24.71
CA PRO A 54 -0.24 13.15 -25.72
C PRO A 54 0.18 11.70 -25.42
N PRO A 55 0.37 10.84 -26.43
CA PRO A 55 0.65 9.41 -26.24
C PRO A 55 1.81 9.11 -25.27
N GLY A 56 2.95 9.81 -25.37
CA GLY A 56 4.09 9.58 -24.48
C GLY A 56 3.86 9.94 -23.00
N THR A 57 2.84 10.76 -22.70
CA THR A 57 2.43 11.06 -21.30
C THR A 57 1.76 9.84 -20.66
N LYS A 58 1.16 8.98 -21.49
CA LYS A 58 0.41 7.80 -21.05
C LYS A 58 1.31 6.66 -20.59
N ASP A 59 2.56 6.64 -21.02
CA ASP A 59 3.54 5.61 -20.66
C ASP A 59 4.26 5.93 -19.35
N GLN A 60 4.43 7.21 -19.01
CA GLN A 60 5.05 7.65 -17.75
C GLN A 60 4.13 7.51 -16.53
N TYR A 61 2.82 7.55 -16.75
CA TYR A 61 1.82 7.43 -15.69
C TYR A 61 1.68 6.02 -15.05
N PRO A 62 1.61 4.91 -15.81
CA PRO A 62 1.60 3.56 -15.24
C PRO A 62 2.90 3.23 -14.48
N GLU A 63 4.00 3.90 -14.82
CA GLU A 63 5.26 3.79 -14.08
C GLU A 63 5.21 4.56 -12.75
N ALA A 64 4.67 5.79 -12.75
CA ALA A 64 4.47 6.57 -11.51
C ALA A 64 3.38 6.03 -10.56
N SER A 65 2.47 5.18 -11.08
CA SER A 65 1.42 4.50 -10.30
C SER A 65 1.78 3.06 -9.91
N ARG A 66 2.90 2.49 -10.40
CA ARG A 66 3.48 1.29 -9.80
C ARG A 66 3.90 1.61 -8.38
N PRO A 67 3.44 0.85 -7.37
CA PRO A 67 4.02 0.95 -6.05
C PRO A 67 5.44 0.39 -6.14
N GLU A 68 6.44 1.24 -6.37
CA GLU A 68 7.85 0.83 -6.23
C GLU A 68 8.25 0.55 -4.77
N VAL A 69 7.34 0.78 -3.82
CA VAL A 69 7.46 0.30 -2.45
C VAL A 69 6.42 -0.79 -2.22
N ALA A 70 6.81 -2.04 -2.48
CA ALA A 70 6.19 -3.17 -1.80
C ALA A 70 6.40 -2.94 -0.30
N MET A 71 5.32 -2.69 0.43
CA MET A 71 5.36 -2.49 1.88
C MET A 71 5.25 -3.86 2.54
N GLU A 72 6.31 -4.28 3.23
CA GLU A 72 6.33 -5.53 3.98
C GLU A 72 6.04 -5.25 5.46
N TYR A 73 4.91 -5.74 5.96
CA TYR A 73 4.58 -5.67 7.38
C TYR A 73 5.05 -6.92 8.11
N ALA A 74 5.67 -6.75 9.28
CA ALA A 74 5.94 -7.86 10.17
C ALA A 74 4.62 -8.45 10.70
N ILE A 75 4.51 -9.78 10.72
CA ILE A 75 3.43 -10.50 11.39
C ILE A 75 4.03 -11.32 12.52
N VAL A 76 3.32 -11.37 13.65
CA VAL A 76 3.60 -12.30 14.74
C VAL A 76 2.57 -13.40 14.67
N ILE A 77 3.01 -14.66 14.70
CA ILE A 77 2.12 -15.83 14.72
C ILE A 77 2.36 -16.56 16.04
N GLU A 78 1.28 -16.80 16.78
CA GLU A 78 1.29 -17.44 18.09
C GLU A 78 0.49 -18.74 18.02
N LYS A 79 1.07 -19.82 18.55
CA LYS A 79 0.37 -21.10 18.71
C LYS A 79 -0.47 -21.09 19.99
N SER A 80 -1.70 -21.56 19.88
CA SER A 80 -2.64 -21.74 20.99
C SER A 80 -2.94 -23.23 21.22
N ALA A 81 -3.80 -23.54 22.19
CA ALA A 81 -4.23 -24.92 22.46
C ALA A 81 -5.00 -25.56 21.29
N THR A 82 -5.71 -24.76 20.49
CA THR A 82 -6.65 -25.24 19.46
C THR A 82 -6.31 -24.78 18.04
N GLY A 83 -5.22 -24.03 17.85
CA GLY A 83 -4.86 -23.47 16.55
C GLY A 83 -3.81 -22.37 16.67
N TYR A 84 -3.91 -21.36 15.82
CA TYR A 84 -2.96 -20.26 15.72
C TYR A 84 -3.68 -18.90 15.69
N GLY A 85 -3.06 -17.90 16.29
CA GLY A 85 -3.43 -16.50 16.13
C GLY A 85 -2.31 -15.73 15.45
N ALA A 86 -2.65 -14.69 14.71
CA ALA A 86 -1.68 -13.77 14.13
C ALA A 86 -2.12 -12.32 14.31
N TYR A 87 -1.15 -11.43 14.46
CA TYR A 87 -1.38 -9.99 14.50
C TYR A 87 -0.23 -9.22 13.84
N VAL A 88 -0.50 -7.97 13.49
CA VAL A 88 0.45 -7.06 12.84
C VAL A 88 0.81 -5.93 13.82
N PRO A 89 2.05 -5.84 14.31
CA PRO A 89 2.42 -4.83 15.30
C PRO A 89 2.24 -3.38 14.79
N ASP A 90 2.51 -3.13 13.51
CA ASP A 90 2.36 -1.81 12.89
C ASP A 90 0.92 -1.50 12.42
N LEU A 91 -0.01 -2.47 12.48
CA LEU A 91 -1.44 -2.28 12.16
C LEU A 91 -2.33 -2.75 13.33
N PRO A 92 -2.40 -1.96 14.43
CA PRO A 92 -3.23 -2.31 15.58
C PRO A 92 -4.69 -2.55 15.19
N GLY A 93 -5.23 -3.71 15.56
CA GLY A 93 -6.58 -4.14 15.19
C GLY A 93 -6.65 -5.11 14.00
N CYS A 94 -5.55 -5.30 13.27
CA CYS A 94 -5.45 -6.33 12.24
C CYS A 94 -5.01 -7.67 12.86
N VAL A 95 -5.95 -8.61 13.01
CA VAL A 95 -5.74 -9.92 13.63
C VAL A 95 -6.40 -11.04 12.83
N ALA A 96 -5.90 -12.26 12.95
CA ALA A 96 -6.48 -13.46 12.35
C ALA A 96 -6.37 -14.67 13.29
N LEU A 97 -7.29 -15.62 13.16
CA LEU A 97 -7.30 -16.90 13.87
C LEU A 97 -7.54 -18.03 12.87
N ALA A 98 -6.85 -19.15 13.03
CA ALA A 98 -7.06 -20.35 12.21
C ALA A 98 -6.66 -21.62 12.95
N GLU A 99 -7.05 -22.78 12.43
CA GLU A 99 -6.64 -24.08 13.00
C GLU A 99 -5.19 -24.42 12.64
N THR A 100 -4.69 -23.91 11.51
CA THR A 100 -3.35 -24.20 10.99
C THR A 100 -2.51 -22.93 10.78
N GLU A 101 -1.18 -23.09 10.86
CA GLU A 101 -0.25 -21.98 10.65
C GLU A 101 -0.32 -21.42 9.22
N ASP A 102 -0.52 -22.30 8.23
CA ASP A 102 -0.64 -21.88 6.83
C ASP A 102 -1.93 -21.09 6.59
N GLU A 103 -3.03 -21.51 7.20
CA GLU A 103 -4.31 -20.82 7.09
C GLU A 103 -4.26 -19.45 7.79
N VAL A 104 -3.70 -19.35 9.01
CA VAL A 104 -3.61 -18.05 9.69
C VAL A 104 -2.72 -17.08 8.91
N ARG A 105 -1.65 -17.57 8.26
CA ARG A 105 -0.77 -16.76 7.40
C ARG A 105 -1.50 -16.24 6.17
N LYS A 106 -2.39 -17.04 5.57
CA LYS A 106 -3.24 -16.60 4.46
C LYS A 106 -4.25 -15.55 4.92
N LEU A 107 -4.97 -15.83 6.02
CA LEU A 107 -6.00 -14.95 6.55
C LEU A 107 -5.44 -13.60 6.99
N ILE A 108 -4.30 -13.56 7.68
CA ILE A 108 -3.71 -12.28 8.11
C ILE A 108 -3.25 -11.45 6.91
N ARG A 109 -2.76 -12.09 5.84
CA ARG A 109 -2.41 -11.38 4.60
C ARG A 109 -3.65 -10.74 3.97
N GLU A 110 -4.75 -11.47 3.87
CA GLU A 110 -6.02 -10.93 3.35
C GLU A 110 -6.54 -9.81 4.27
N GLY A 111 -6.50 -10.01 5.58
CA GLY A 111 -6.87 -9.02 6.59
C GLY A 111 -6.07 -7.72 6.50
N ILE A 112 -4.76 -7.79 6.22
CA ILE A 112 -3.93 -6.59 6.00
C ILE A 112 -4.45 -5.79 4.79
N HIS A 113 -4.77 -6.44 3.67
CA HIS A 113 -5.27 -5.73 2.49
C HIS A 113 -6.58 -5.00 2.81
N ILE A 114 -7.52 -5.72 3.43
CA ILE A 114 -8.83 -5.17 3.81
C ILE A 114 -8.66 -4.00 4.78
N HIS A 115 -7.85 -4.16 5.82
CA HIS A 115 -7.62 -3.13 6.83
C HIS A 115 -7.00 -1.86 6.22
N LEU A 116 -6.01 -2.01 5.33
CA LEU A 116 -5.42 -0.87 4.62
C LEU A 116 -6.41 -0.18 3.68
N ASP A 117 -7.30 -0.93 3.02
CA ASP A 117 -8.34 -0.35 2.17
C ASP A 117 -9.37 0.44 2.98
N GLU A 118 -9.81 -0.09 4.13
CA GLU A 118 -10.69 0.62 5.06
C GLU A 118 -10.05 1.91 5.57
N MET A 119 -8.77 1.87 5.99
CA MET A 119 -8.03 3.06 6.39
C MET A 119 -7.98 4.11 5.28
N ARG A 120 -7.80 3.71 4.01
CA ARG A 120 -7.83 4.64 2.86
C ARG A 120 -9.21 5.27 2.69
N ILE A 121 -10.28 4.46 2.78
CA ILE A 121 -11.67 4.92 2.64
C ILE A 121 -12.00 5.95 3.72
N ASP A 122 -11.56 5.71 4.95
CA ASP A 122 -11.77 6.59 6.09
C ASP A 122 -10.83 7.82 6.09
N GLY A 123 -9.97 7.95 5.08
CA GLY A 123 -9.00 9.04 4.97
C GLY A 123 -7.91 9.00 6.03
N GLN A 124 -7.69 7.84 6.67
CA GLN A 124 -6.63 7.64 7.64
C GLN A 124 -5.28 7.47 6.95
N PRO A 125 -4.18 7.96 7.58
CA PRO A 125 -2.85 7.75 7.05
C PRO A 125 -2.48 6.27 7.11
N ILE A 126 -1.98 5.73 6.00
CA ILE A 126 -1.42 4.38 5.98
C ILE A 126 -0.06 4.39 6.69
N PRO A 127 0.11 3.63 7.78
CA PRO A 127 1.36 3.61 8.51
C PRO A 127 2.46 2.99 7.66
N ARG A 128 3.71 3.35 7.95
CA ARG A 128 4.86 2.67 7.36
C ARG A 128 5.22 1.47 8.24
N PRO A 129 5.68 0.35 7.66
CA PRO A 129 6.26 -0.72 8.46
C PRO A 129 7.48 -0.20 9.20
N THR A 130 7.45 -0.24 10.52
CA THR A 130 8.55 0.18 11.39
C THR A 130 9.06 -0.96 12.25
N THR A 131 8.32 -2.05 12.33
CA THR A 131 8.66 -3.20 13.15
C THR A 131 9.84 -3.97 12.54
N HIS A 132 10.89 -4.13 13.35
CA HIS A 132 12.02 -5.00 13.08
C HIS A 132 11.91 -6.26 13.95
N VAL A 133 12.05 -7.45 13.34
CA VAL A 133 12.00 -8.74 14.04
C VAL A 133 13.38 -9.37 14.00
N GLU A 134 13.93 -9.69 15.16
CA GLU A 134 15.21 -10.38 15.32
C GLU A 134 15.00 -11.69 16.10
N TYR A 135 15.65 -12.76 15.65
CA TYR A 135 15.67 -14.05 16.37
C TYR A 135 17.05 -14.25 16.99
N VAL A 136 17.09 -14.44 18.29
CA VAL A 136 18.34 -14.66 19.03
C VAL A 136 18.44 -16.13 19.43
N ALA A 137 19.52 -16.79 19.03
CA ALA A 137 19.81 -18.17 19.44
C ALA A 137 20.38 -18.19 20.87
N VAL A 138 19.83 -19.03 21.72
CA VAL A 138 20.32 -19.28 23.09
C VAL A 138 20.59 -20.77 23.25
N ALA A 139 21.68 -21.11 23.94
CA ALA A 139 21.98 -22.50 24.31
C ALA A 139 21.32 -22.81 25.66
N GLU A 140 20.53 -23.87 25.72
CA GLU A 140 20.00 -24.37 26.99
C GLU A 140 21.08 -25.22 27.67
N THR A 141 21.60 -24.77 28.81
CA THR A 141 22.43 -25.64 29.65
C THR A 141 21.52 -26.65 30.32
N ALA A 142 21.57 -27.91 29.86
CA ALA A 142 20.95 -29.02 30.55
C ALA A 142 21.48 -29.08 32.00
N SER A 143 20.60 -28.89 32.98
CA SER A 143 20.92 -29.15 34.38
C SER A 143 21.11 -30.66 34.55
N ALA A 144 22.32 -31.09 34.91
CA ALA A 144 22.57 -32.48 35.30
C ALA A 144 21.74 -32.81 36.54
N ALA A 145 20.87 -33.82 36.43
CA ALA A 145 20.19 -34.47 37.55
C ALA A 145 21.01 -35.66 38.03
#